data_AF-A0A969FKA7-F1
#
_entry.id   AF-A0A969FKA7-F1
#
_cell.length_a   1.000
_cell.length_b   1.000
_cell.length_c   1.000
_cell.angle_alpha   90.00
_cell.angle_beta   90.00
_cell.angle_gamma   90.00
#
_symmetry.space_group_name_H-M   'P 1'
#
loop_
_entity.id
_entity.type
_entity.pdbx_description
1 polymer ?
#
loop_
_entity_poly.entity_id
_entity_poly.type
_entity_poly.pdbx_seq_one_letter_code
_entity_poly.pdbx_strand_id
1 'polypeptide(L)'
;MMDRLIKWLNLFLVADVFLVIGAVIWLAIAVIGHEAKLNLGLDLWYTLWEPLFTPAIGILMAGALVSGAIGWVRNKLDARAARSSEDF
;
A
#
# COMPACT_ATOMS: atom_id res chain seq x y z
N MET A 1 -6.30 22.50 -10.18
CA MET A 1 -5.32 22.33 -9.06
C MET A 1 -5.46 20.96 -8.39
N MET A 2 -6.70 20.52 -8.11
CA MET A 2 -7.03 19.19 -7.56
C MET A 2 -6.42 18.02 -8.36
N ASP A 3 -6.47 18.07 -9.69
CA ASP A 3 -5.95 16.98 -10.55
C ASP A 3 -4.45 16.77 -10.38
N ARG A 4 -3.72 17.87 -10.14
CA ARG A 4 -2.29 17.83 -9.85
C ARG A 4 -2.06 17.15 -8.49
N LEU A 5 -2.85 17.48 -7.46
CA LEU A 5 -2.76 16.85 -6.14
C LEU A 5 -3.06 15.34 -6.19
N ILE A 6 -4.12 14.94 -6.90
CA ILE A 6 -4.46 13.52 -7.08
C ILE A 6 -3.34 12.77 -7.82
N LYS A 7 -2.76 13.37 -8.85
CA LYS A 7 -1.62 12.78 -9.57
C LYS A 7 -0.39 12.61 -8.66
N TRP A 8 -0.09 13.60 -7.83
CA TRP A 8 1.00 13.52 -6.84
C TRP A 8 0.72 12.47 -5.76
N LEU A 9 -0.50 12.40 -5.25
CA LEU A 9 -0.93 11.38 -4.29
C LEU A 9 -0.79 9.98 -4.88
N ASN A 10 -1.21 9.78 -6.13
CA ASN A 10 -1.08 8.48 -6.79
C ASN A 10 0.38 8.09 -6.99
N LEU A 11 1.24 9.03 -7.42
CA LEU A 11 2.68 8.79 -7.53
C LEU A 11 3.30 8.44 -6.17
N PHE A 12 2.91 9.16 -5.11
CA PHE A 12 3.36 8.90 -3.75
C PHE A 12 2.92 7.50 -3.28
N LEU A 13 1.65 7.13 -3.48
CA LEU A 13 1.13 5.80 -3.12
C LEU A 13 1.85 4.69 -3.87
N VAL A 14 2.12 4.88 -5.17
CA VAL A 14 2.87 3.91 -5.96
C VAL A 14 4.31 3.78 -5.43
N ALA A 15 4.98 4.90 -5.16
CA ALA A 15 6.31 4.90 -4.56
C ALA A 15 6.33 4.21 -3.18
N ASP A 16 5.30 4.44 -2.36
CA ASP A 16 5.10 3.82 -1.05
C ASP A 16 4.94 2.30 -1.15
N VAL A 17 4.18 1.79 -2.14
CA VAL A 17 4.07 0.35 -2.42
C VAL A 17 5.45 -0.24 -2.73
N PHE A 18 6.20 0.40 -3.63
CA PHE A 18 7.54 -0.06 -3.99
C PHE A 18 8.50 0.00 -2.80
N LEU A 19 8.39 1.00 -1.94
CA LEU A 19 9.16 1.12 -0.71
C LEU A 19 8.88 -0.07 0.21
N VAL A 20 7.62 -0.41 0.45
CA VAL A 20 7.25 -1.52 1.33
C VAL A 20 7.69 -2.87 0.75
N ILE A 21 7.51 -3.10 -0.56
CA ILE A 21 8.01 -4.32 -1.21
C ILE A 21 9.55 -4.39 -1.14
N GLY A 22 10.23 -3.28 -1.43
CA GLY A 22 11.69 -3.19 -1.33
C GLY A 22 12.20 -3.42 0.09
N ALA A 23 11.47 -2.94 1.10
CA ALA A 23 11.78 -3.17 2.51
C ALA A 23 11.72 -4.66 2.88
N VAL A 24 10.71 -5.39 2.36
CA VAL A 24 10.59 -6.84 2.59
C VAL A 24 11.70 -7.61 1.86
N ILE A 25 12.05 -7.21 0.64
CA ILE A 25 13.16 -7.82 -0.10
C ILE A 25 14.49 -7.58 0.63
N TRP A 26 14.73 -6.34 1.10
CA TRP A 26 15.91 -6.03 1.91
C TRP A 26 15.92 -6.87 3.19
N LEU A 27 14.81 -6.98 3.91
CA LEU A 27 14.73 -7.86 5.08
C LEU A 27 15.15 -9.29 4.75
N ALA A 28 14.62 -9.86 3.67
CA ALA A 28 14.94 -11.23 3.27
C ALA A 28 16.45 -11.41 3.00
N ILE A 29 17.06 -10.47 2.27
CA ILE A 29 18.51 -10.47 2.00
C ILE A 29 19.32 -10.30 3.29
N ALA A 30 18.89 -9.37 4.16
CA ALA A 30 19.58 -9.07 5.41
C ALA A 30 19.56 -10.28 6.37
N VAL A 31 18.43 -10.97 6.47
CA VAL A 31 18.28 -12.20 7.27
C VAL A 31 19.19 -13.31 6.74
N ILE A 32 19.24 -13.52 5.42
CA ILE A 32 20.13 -14.53 4.81
C ILE A 32 21.62 -14.18 5.05
N GLY A 33 21.98 -12.90 4.97
CA GLY A 33 23.37 -12.47 5.23
C GLY A 33 23.78 -12.43 6.70
N HIS A 34 22.82 -12.35 7.62
CA HIS A 34 23.09 -12.40 9.06
C HIS A 34 23.72 -13.74 9.48
N GLU A 35 23.28 -14.84 8.90
CA GLU A 35 23.88 -16.18 9.07
C GLU A 35 25.34 -16.23 8.60
N ALA A 36 25.71 -15.37 7.64
CA ALA A 36 27.09 -15.21 7.16
C ALA A 36 27.94 -14.24 8.01
N LYS A 37 27.44 -13.78 9.17
CA LYS A 37 28.04 -12.73 10.03
C LYS A 37 28.27 -11.38 9.32
N LEU A 38 27.64 -11.17 8.16
CA LEU A 38 27.66 -9.89 7.46
C LEU A 38 26.45 -9.08 7.91
N ASN A 39 26.69 -7.97 8.61
CA ASN A 39 25.62 -7.10 9.04
C ASN A 39 25.16 -6.25 7.85
N LEU A 40 24.31 -6.81 6.98
CA LEU A 40 23.74 -6.19 5.77
C LEU A 40 22.70 -5.09 6.09
N GLY A 41 22.87 -4.41 7.23
CA GLY A 41 21.96 -3.37 7.70
C GLY A 41 20.68 -3.93 8.33
N LEU A 42 20.73 -5.11 8.95
CA LEU A 42 19.58 -5.70 9.63
C LEU A 42 19.17 -4.83 10.85
N ASP A 43 20.15 -4.35 11.62
CA ASP A 43 19.91 -3.39 12.71
C ASP A 43 19.35 -2.05 12.21
N LEU A 44 19.82 -1.58 11.04
CA LEU A 44 19.30 -0.38 10.39
C LEU A 44 17.85 -0.58 9.96
N TRP A 45 17.53 -1.74 9.41
CA TRP A 45 16.17 -2.10 9.01
C TRP A 45 15.21 -2.11 10.20
N TYR A 46 15.61 -2.71 11.34
CA TYR A 46 14.80 -2.67 12.57
C TYR A 46 14.59 -1.26 13.09
N THR A 47 15.63 -0.42 13.04
CA THR A 47 15.53 0.98 13.46
C THR A 47 14.62 1.79 12.53
N LEU A 48 14.63 1.50 11.23
CA LEU A 48 13.75 2.12 10.23
C LEU A 48 12.31 1.59 10.31
N TRP A 49 12.06 0.46 10.96
CA TRP A 49 10.75 -0.17 11.01
C TRP A 49 9.68 0.68 11.68
N GLU A 50 9.94 1.19 12.87
CA GLU A 50 9.01 2.05 13.59
C GLU A 50 8.75 3.40 12.87
N PRO A 51 9.76 4.18 12.48
CA PRO A 51 9.55 5.52 11.93
C PRO A 51 9.23 5.54 10.42
N LEU A 52 9.58 4.52 9.64
CA LEU A 52 9.43 4.53 8.18
C LEU A 52 8.47 3.47 7.66
N PHE A 53 8.69 2.19 7.99
CA PHE A 53 7.91 1.10 7.40
C PHE A 53 6.51 0.98 7.99
N THR A 54 6.35 1.15 9.30
CA THR A 54 5.05 1.11 9.98
C THR A 54 4.08 2.18 9.44
N PRO A 55 4.46 3.47 9.33
CA PRO A 55 3.56 4.47 8.77
C PRO A 55 3.30 4.27 7.27
N ALA A 56 4.30 3.84 6.48
CA ALA A 56 4.13 3.50 5.06
C ALA A 56 3.05 2.42 4.86
N ILE A 57 3.16 1.30 5.61
CA ILE A 57 2.15 0.22 5.58
C ILE A 57 0.76 0.75 5.98
N GLY A 58 0.70 1.65 6.97
CA GLY A 58 -0.55 2.31 7.37
C GLY A 58 -1.21 3.10 6.23
N ILE A 59 -0.42 3.84 5.45
CA ILE A 59 -0.90 4.61 4.29
C ILE A 59 -1.38 3.67 3.19
N LEU A 60 -0.62 2.62 2.86
CA LEU A 60 -1.04 1.60 1.91
C LEU A 60 -2.35 0.94 2.30
N MET A 61 -2.47 0.55 3.57
CA MET A 61 -3.69 -0.06 4.10
C MET A 61 -4.87 0.91 4.02
N ALA A 62 -4.69 2.18 4.41
CA ALA A 62 -5.72 3.20 4.29
C ALA A 62 -6.16 3.39 2.83
N GLY A 63 -5.21 3.45 1.89
CA GLY A 63 -5.49 3.54 0.46
C GLY A 63 -6.27 2.33 -0.07
N ALA A 64 -5.90 1.12 0.34
CA ALA A 64 -6.60 -0.11 -0.02
C ALA A 64 -8.02 -0.15 0.57
N LEU A 65 -8.20 0.24 1.83
CA LEU A 65 -9.50 0.29 2.50
C LEU A 65 -10.43 1.29 1.83
N VAL A 66 -9.95 2.49 1.52
CA VAL A 66 -10.73 3.53 0.81
C VAL A 66 -11.13 3.04 -0.57
N SER A 67 -10.18 2.45 -1.32
CA SER A 67 -10.44 1.89 -2.65
C SER A 67 -11.50 0.78 -2.60
N GLY A 68 -11.36 -0.15 -1.65
CA GLY A 68 -12.32 -1.24 -1.43
C GLY A 68 -13.71 -0.74 -1.04
N ALA A 69 -13.79 0.24 -0.12
CA ALA A 69 -15.05 0.83 0.31
C ALA A 69 -15.78 1.53 -0.86
N ILE A 70 -15.05 2.32 -1.66
CA ILE A 70 -15.62 2.98 -2.85
C ILE A 70 -16.13 1.93 -3.85
N GLY A 71 -15.34 0.89 -4.12
CA GLY A 71 -15.74 -0.20 -5.02
C GLY A 71 -17.00 -0.93 -4.55
N TRP A 72 -17.09 -1.21 -3.24
CA TRP A 72 -18.26 -1.84 -2.64
C TRP A 72 -19.53 -0.99 -2.80
N VAL A 73 -19.45 0.31 -2.52
CA VAL A 73 -20.58 1.24 -2.69
C VAL A 73 -21.02 1.31 -4.16
N ARG A 74 -20.07 1.44 -5.10
CA ARG A 74 -20.37 1.51 -6.54
C ARG A 74 -21.08 0.25 -7.04
N ASN A 75 -20.53 -0.93 -6.73
CA ASN A 75 -21.16 -2.20 -7.08
C ASN A 75 -22.57 -2.35 -6.51
N LYS A 76 -22.81 -1.83 -5.29
CA LYS A 76 -24.15 -1.88 -4.68
C LYS A 76 -25.15 -0.98 -5.40
N LEU A 77 -24.72 0.20 -5.86
CA LEU A 77 -25.56 1.13 -6.62
C LEU A 77 -25.85 0.60 -8.03
N ASP A 78 -24.83 0.11 -8.74
CA ASP A 78 -24.97 -0.46 -10.09
C ASP A 78 -25.89 -1.69 -10.07
N ALA A 79 -25.75 -2.56 -9.06
CA ALA A 79 -26.63 -3.71 -8.88
C ALA A 79 -28.09 -3.31 -8.55
N ARG A 80 -28.34 -2.12 -7.98
CA ARG A 80 -29.70 -1.60 -7.77
C ARG A 80 -30.29 -1.01 -9.06
N ALA A 81 -29.46 -0.32 -9.84
CA ALA A 81 -29.88 0.23 -11.13
C ALA A 81 -30.26 -0.87 -12.14
N ALA A 82 -29.48 -1.95 -12.19
CA ALA A 82 -29.74 -3.09 -13.08
C ALA A 82 -31.08 -3.80 -12.80
N ARG A 83 -31.47 -3.92 -11.52
CA ARG A 83 -32.78 -4.51 -11.17
C ARG A 83 -33.96 -3.62 -11.58
N SER A 84 -33.80 -2.30 -11.54
CA SER A 84 -34.86 -1.36 -11.93
C SER A 84 -35.14 -1.34 -13.45
N SER A 85 -34.21 -1.82 -14.28
CA SER A 85 -34.40 -1.94 -15.73
C SER A 85 -35.00 -3.26 -16.19
N GLU A 86 -35.04 -4.28 -15.33
CA GLU A 86 -35.71 -5.57 -15.62
C GLU A 86 -37.21 -5.55 -15.26
N ASP A 87 -37.64 -4.59 -14.44
CA ASP A 87 -39.03 -4.43 -13.98
C ASP A 87 -39.94 -3.65 -14.95
N PHE A 88 -39.46 -3.24 -16.14
CA PHE A 88 -40.20 -2.48 -17.17
C PHE A 88 -40.16 -3.19 -18.53
#